data_AF-A0A820D848-F1
#
_entry.id   AF-A0A820D848-F1
#
_cell.length_a   1.000
_cell.length_b   1.000
_cell.length_c   1.000
_cell.angle_alpha   90.00
_cell.angle_beta   90.00
_cell.angle_gamma   90.00
#
_symmetry.space_group_name_H-M   'P 1'
#
loop_
_entity.id
_entity.type
_entity.pdbx_description
1 polymer ?
#
loop_
_entity_poly.entity_id
_entity_poly.type
_entity_poly.pdbx_seq_one_letter_code
_entity_poly.pdbx_strand_id
1 'polypeptide(L)'
;MWQTQGKGIFTDNSNPSSSTLQCRIQFLDDIDPFSSVNLPEPARPPSFTFLTSTILSNQIHSVHKILDAPHNISDSTLELCRQDGSKTEFGPYLELDQTLDEQREDIEAFTQGFKWSIVLRTQLNVRVQACIDKLLNSDGRELRRSLFSLKQIFQDDKDLVHEFVNNQGLQCLIKIGGAADQNYQNYILRALGQLMLYVDGMNAVINQNEVVQWLYSLVESNFRLVVKTSLKLLIVFAEYAESNASLILSAVTQVDQSDKRPLWSNAMKILNEMDNSGTEVVLLIITLFNTVLSAISDQDTFYDITDSLEQQGMQRCTQFYLNRKPIEADLVEQFQIFDVRSK
;
A
#
# COMPACT_ATOMS: atom_id res chain seq x y z
N MET A 1 -15.56 -27.60 -46.66
CA MET A 1 -16.61 -27.75 -45.61
C MET A 1 -16.21 -26.85 -44.47
N TRP A 2 -16.81 -25.66 -44.41
CA TRP A 2 -16.47 -24.62 -43.43
C TRP A 2 -17.24 -24.88 -42.13
N GLN A 3 -16.52 -25.01 -41.02
CA GLN A 3 -17.07 -25.00 -39.67
C GLN A 3 -17.29 -23.55 -39.23
N THR A 4 -18.49 -23.29 -38.73
CA THR A 4 -19.00 -22.02 -38.24
C THR A 4 -18.32 -21.61 -36.92
N GLN A 5 -17.61 -20.48 -36.94
CA GLN A 5 -17.23 -19.73 -35.74
C GLN A 5 -18.48 -19.09 -35.11
N GLY A 6 -18.66 -19.30 -33.80
CA GLY A 6 -19.69 -18.64 -33.01
C GLY A 6 -19.44 -17.14 -32.95
N LYS A 7 -20.27 -16.37 -33.66
CA LYS A 7 -20.38 -14.91 -33.54
C LYS A 7 -20.86 -14.56 -32.14
N GLY A 8 -20.11 -13.74 -31.42
CA GLY A 8 -20.64 -12.96 -30.31
C GLY A 8 -21.77 -12.08 -30.83
N ILE A 9 -22.95 -12.22 -30.24
CA ILE A 9 -24.12 -11.42 -30.59
C ILE A 9 -23.98 -10.09 -29.84
N PHE A 10 -23.33 -9.11 -30.46
CA PHE A 10 -23.82 -7.74 -30.38
C PHE A 10 -24.79 -7.60 -31.54
N THR A 11 -26.09 -7.61 -31.25
CA THR A 11 -27.06 -7.09 -32.21
C THR A 11 -26.89 -5.58 -32.24
N ASP A 12 -26.20 -5.10 -33.27
CA ASP A 12 -26.28 -3.74 -33.73
C ASP A 12 -27.71 -3.51 -34.24
N ASN A 13 -28.56 -2.94 -33.39
CA ASN A 13 -29.86 -2.44 -33.76
C ASN A 13 -29.86 -0.96 -33.38
N SER A 14 -29.97 -0.12 -34.39
CA SER A 14 -30.33 1.28 -34.32
C SER A 14 -31.71 1.44 -33.66
N ASN A 15 -31.78 1.26 -32.34
CA ASN A 15 -32.93 1.52 -31.49
C ASN A 15 -32.46 2.26 -30.23
N PRO A 16 -32.99 3.46 -29.93
CA PRO A 16 -32.69 4.12 -28.67
C PRO A 16 -33.35 3.32 -27.53
N SER A 17 -32.60 3.03 -26.46
CA SER A 17 -32.98 2.25 -25.26
C SER A 17 -33.07 0.72 -25.40
N SER A 18 -31.94 0.02 -25.29
CA SER A 18 -31.98 -1.35 -24.77
C SER A 18 -32.19 -1.27 -23.26
N SER A 19 -33.41 -1.53 -22.78
CA SER A 19 -33.77 -1.50 -21.35
C SER A 19 -33.12 -2.61 -20.52
N THR A 20 -32.30 -3.45 -21.14
CA THR A 20 -31.66 -4.62 -20.52
C THR A 20 -30.22 -4.79 -20.97
N LEU A 21 -29.39 -5.33 -20.07
CA LEU A 21 -28.00 -5.72 -20.31
C LEU A 21 -27.85 -7.21 -19.99
N GLN A 22 -27.59 -8.02 -21.01
CA GLN A 22 -27.29 -9.44 -20.81
C GLN A 22 -25.78 -9.66 -20.69
N CYS A 23 -25.33 -10.28 -19.59
CA CYS A 23 -23.93 -10.54 -19.34
C CYS A 23 -23.71 -11.87 -18.62
N ARG A 24 -22.44 -12.20 -18.37
CA ARG A 24 -22.03 -13.34 -17.56
C ARG A 24 -21.88 -12.91 -16.11
N ILE A 25 -22.27 -13.76 -15.17
CA ILE A 25 -22.09 -13.49 -13.74
C ILE A 25 -21.25 -14.59 -13.09
N GLN A 26 -20.46 -14.20 -12.09
CA GLN A 26 -19.64 -15.06 -11.25
C GLN A 26 -19.64 -14.51 -9.82
N PHE A 27 -19.09 -15.22 -8.85
CA PHE A 27 -18.71 -14.68 -7.56
C PHE A 27 -17.22 -14.89 -7.29
N LEU A 28 -16.65 -14.09 -6.40
CA LEU A 28 -15.30 -14.27 -5.88
C LEU A 28 -15.40 -14.56 -4.38
N ASP A 29 -14.90 -15.72 -3.92
CA ASP A 29 -14.88 -16.04 -2.49
C ASP A 29 -13.75 -15.28 -1.80
N ASP A 30 -14.09 -14.07 -1.36
CA ASP A 30 -13.23 -13.15 -0.64
C ASP A 30 -13.80 -12.77 0.75
N ILE A 31 -14.66 -13.63 1.31
CA ILE A 31 -15.28 -13.45 2.63
C ILE A 31 -14.20 -13.39 3.72
N ASP A 32 -13.19 -14.27 3.66
CA ASP A 32 -11.95 -14.14 4.43
C ASP A 32 -10.85 -13.53 3.54
N PRO A 33 -10.46 -12.27 3.75
CA PRO A 33 -9.45 -11.59 2.91
C PRO A 33 -8.07 -12.26 2.99
N PHE A 34 -7.81 -13.10 4.00
CA PHE A 34 -6.54 -13.82 4.14
C PHE A 34 -6.53 -15.21 3.48
N SER A 35 -7.67 -15.66 2.96
CA SER A 35 -7.84 -16.97 2.32
C SER A 35 -8.39 -16.87 0.89
N SER A 36 -8.54 -15.66 0.36
CA SER A 36 -9.16 -15.41 -0.94
C SER A 36 -8.35 -15.99 -2.10
N VAL A 37 -9.04 -16.57 -3.08
CA VAL A 37 -8.47 -17.02 -4.34
C VAL A 37 -8.97 -16.09 -5.44
N ASN A 38 -8.07 -15.49 -6.22
CA ASN A 38 -8.40 -14.52 -7.29
C ASN A 38 -8.95 -15.19 -8.56
N LEU A 39 -9.82 -16.19 -8.40
CA LEU A 39 -10.45 -16.94 -9.49
C LEU A 39 -11.97 -16.94 -9.30
N PRO A 40 -12.71 -16.19 -10.13
CA PRO A 40 -14.16 -16.16 -10.02
C PRO A 40 -14.82 -17.50 -10.35
N GLU A 41 -15.85 -17.84 -9.59
CA GLU A 41 -16.63 -19.08 -9.68
C GLU A 41 -18.07 -18.80 -10.15
N PRO A 42 -18.75 -19.73 -10.84
CA PRO A 42 -18.23 -20.99 -11.36
C PRO A 42 -17.38 -20.79 -12.62
N ALA A 43 -16.53 -21.76 -12.95
CA ALA A 43 -15.69 -21.74 -14.16
C ALA A 43 -16.49 -21.63 -15.48
N ARG A 44 -17.77 -22.01 -15.46
CA ARG A 44 -18.72 -21.80 -16.57
C ARG A 44 -19.78 -20.79 -16.11
N PRO A 45 -19.54 -19.48 -16.31
CA PRO A 45 -20.41 -18.46 -15.74
C PRO A 45 -21.81 -18.52 -16.35
N PRO A 46 -22.89 -18.53 -15.54
CA PRO A 46 -24.24 -18.41 -16.05
C PRO A 46 -24.46 -17.02 -16.67
N SER A 47 -25.48 -16.92 -17.53
CA SER A 47 -25.92 -15.65 -18.10
C SER A 47 -27.01 -15.04 -17.23
N PHE A 48 -26.96 -13.72 -17.04
CA PHE A 48 -27.96 -12.94 -16.33
C PHE A 48 -28.34 -11.71 -17.17
N THR A 49 -29.57 -11.25 -17.01
CA THR A 49 -30.08 -10.07 -17.71
C THR A 49 -30.47 -9.01 -16.69
N PHE A 50 -29.68 -7.96 -16.60
CA PHE A 50 -29.98 -6.79 -15.76
C PHE A 50 -30.96 -5.86 -16.48
N LEU A 51 -31.83 -5.20 -15.72
CA LEU A 51 -32.60 -4.05 -16.16
C LEU A 51 -31.72 -2.81 -16.02
N THR A 52 -31.46 -2.09 -17.12
CA THR A 52 -30.46 -1.01 -17.13
C THR A 52 -30.90 0.24 -16.38
N SER A 53 -32.21 0.48 -16.34
CA SER A 53 -32.85 1.63 -15.69
C SER A 53 -33.36 1.33 -14.28
N THR A 54 -32.99 0.18 -13.71
CA THR A 54 -33.34 -0.20 -12.32
C THR A 54 -32.08 -0.23 -11.48
N ILE A 55 -32.20 0.26 -10.24
CA ILE A 55 -31.08 0.31 -9.28
C ILE A 55 -30.53 -1.09 -9.02
N LEU A 56 -29.21 -1.23 -8.95
CA LEU A 56 -28.52 -2.52 -8.81
C LEU A 56 -28.79 -3.23 -7.48
N SER A 57 -28.96 -2.51 -6.38
CA SER A 57 -29.33 -3.08 -5.07
C SER A 57 -30.66 -3.84 -5.08
N ASN A 58 -31.59 -3.51 -5.98
CA ASN A 58 -32.84 -4.26 -6.17
C ASN A 58 -32.65 -5.55 -6.99
N GLN A 59 -31.51 -5.69 -7.69
CA GLN A 59 -31.23 -6.79 -8.61
C GLN A 59 -30.21 -7.79 -8.05
N ILE A 60 -29.32 -7.35 -7.14
CA ILE A 60 -28.23 -8.16 -6.58
C ILE A 60 -28.72 -9.47 -5.92
N HIS A 61 -29.90 -9.47 -5.29
CA HIS A 61 -30.47 -10.68 -4.68
C HIS A 61 -30.71 -11.80 -5.72
N SER A 62 -31.11 -11.43 -6.94
CA SER A 62 -31.32 -12.41 -8.01
C SER A 62 -30.00 -12.98 -8.52
N VAL A 63 -28.96 -12.14 -8.62
CA VAL A 63 -27.59 -12.54 -8.99
C VAL A 63 -27.04 -13.51 -7.96
N HIS A 64 -27.11 -13.15 -6.67
CA HIS A 64 -26.69 -13.98 -5.54
C HIS A 64 -27.35 -15.35 -5.55
N LYS A 65 -28.68 -15.41 -5.71
CA LYS A 65 -29.44 -16.66 -5.76
C LYS A 65 -29.08 -17.55 -6.94
N ILE A 66 -28.81 -16.98 -8.12
CA ILE A 66 -28.43 -17.78 -9.31
C ILE A 66 -27.04 -18.37 -9.17
N LEU A 67 -26.13 -17.64 -8.52
CA LEU A 67 -24.77 -18.09 -8.27
C LEU A 67 -24.66 -19.08 -7.11
N ASP A 68 -25.68 -19.15 -6.24
CA ASP A 68 -25.62 -19.87 -4.96
C ASP A 68 -24.39 -19.41 -4.15
N ALA A 69 -24.15 -18.10 -4.15
CA ALA A 69 -22.93 -17.52 -3.58
C ALA A 69 -22.92 -17.64 -2.05
N PRO A 70 -21.77 -17.95 -1.42
CA PRO A 70 -21.68 -18.14 0.04
C PRO A 70 -21.79 -16.83 0.82
N HIS A 71 -21.68 -15.68 0.15
CA HIS A 71 -21.69 -14.35 0.77
C HIS A 71 -23.01 -14.05 1.49
N ASN A 72 -22.92 -13.25 2.55
CA ASN A 72 -24.10 -12.55 3.04
C ASN A 72 -24.49 -11.46 2.03
N ILE A 73 -25.77 -11.43 1.64
CA ILE A 73 -26.27 -10.51 0.61
C ILE A 73 -26.13 -9.04 1.01
N SER A 74 -26.24 -8.71 2.31
CA SER A 74 -26.06 -7.33 2.78
C SER A 74 -24.63 -6.82 2.64
N ASP A 75 -23.67 -7.74 2.58
CA ASP A 75 -22.23 -7.47 2.60
C ASP A 75 -21.63 -7.67 1.19
N SER A 76 -22.48 -7.92 0.20
CA SER A 76 -22.11 -8.18 -1.19
C SER A 76 -22.10 -6.90 -2.00
N THR A 77 -21.22 -6.86 -3.01
CA THR A 77 -21.13 -5.83 -4.05
C THR A 77 -20.91 -6.48 -5.41
N LEU A 78 -20.92 -5.67 -6.47
CA LEU A 78 -20.68 -6.09 -7.85
C LEU A 78 -19.45 -5.38 -8.41
N GLU A 79 -18.61 -6.11 -9.10
CA GLU A 79 -17.39 -5.59 -9.74
C GLU A 79 -17.30 -6.11 -11.17
N LEU A 80 -16.81 -5.27 -12.08
CA LEU A 80 -16.55 -5.72 -13.45
C LEU A 80 -15.29 -6.59 -13.49
N CYS A 81 -15.34 -7.67 -14.27
CA CYS A 81 -14.21 -8.57 -14.45
C CYS A 81 -14.04 -8.90 -15.92
N ARG A 82 -12.81 -8.89 -16.41
CA ARG A 82 -12.47 -9.39 -17.75
C ARG A 82 -11.51 -10.57 -17.66
N GLN A 83 -11.69 -11.52 -18.56
CA GLN A 83 -10.80 -12.66 -18.70
C GLN A 83 -10.04 -12.55 -20.02
N ASP A 84 -8.71 -12.41 -19.91
CA ASP A 84 -7.79 -12.47 -21.05
C ASP A 84 -6.91 -13.71 -20.93
N GLY A 85 -7.29 -14.78 -21.63
CA GLY A 85 -6.62 -16.07 -21.56
C GLY A 85 -6.66 -16.65 -20.15
N SER A 86 -5.50 -16.73 -19.49
CA SER A 86 -5.35 -17.20 -18.11
C SER A 86 -5.27 -16.08 -17.07
N LYS A 87 -5.40 -14.82 -17.47
CA LYS A 87 -5.35 -13.67 -16.57
C LYS A 87 -6.76 -13.14 -16.32
N THR A 88 -7.10 -13.03 -15.04
CA THR A 88 -8.29 -12.33 -14.56
C THR A 88 -7.88 -10.90 -14.25
N GLU A 89 -8.61 -9.93 -14.78
CA GLU A 89 -8.42 -8.52 -14.45
C GLU A 89 -9.74 -7.94 -13.94
N PHE A 90 -9.67 -7.34 -12.77
CA PHE A 90 -10.78 -6.67 -12.12
C PHE A 90 -10.82 -5.20 -12.53
N GLY A 91 -12.03 -4.71 -12.76
CA GLY A 91 -12.34 -3.36 -13.21
C GLY A 91 -12.99 -2.55 -12.09
N PRO A 92 -13.81 -1.55 -12.44
CA PRO A 92 -14.49 -0.75 -11.43
C PRO A 92 -15.53 -1.56 -10.65
N TYR A 93 -15.68 -1.20 -9.38
CA TYR A 93 -16.84 -1.57 -8.56
C TYR A 93 -18.07 -0.81 -9.06
N LEU A 94 -19.21 -1.47 -9.09
CA LEU A 94 -20.48 -0.85 -9.48
C LEU A 94 -21.18 -0.29 -8.24
N GLU A 95 -21.61 0.97 -8.30
CA GLU A 95 -22.37 1.56 -7.19
C GLU A 95 -23.78 0.96 -7.14
N LEU A 96 -24.09 0.28 -6.04
CA LEU A 96 -25.34 -0.47 -5.90
C LEU A 96 -26.58 0.43 -5.77
N ASP A 97 -26.41 1.71 -5.44
CA ASP A 97 -27.48 2.70 -5.31
C ASP A 97 -27.85 3.38 -6.63
N GLN A 98 -27.10 3.07 -7.70
CA GLN A 98 -27.30 3.59 -9.05
C GLN A 98 -27.77 2.50 -10.02
N THR A 99 -28.22 2.95 -11.18
CA THR A 99 -28.62 2.15 -12.35
C THR A 99 -27.42 1.91 -13.28
N LEU A 100 -27.50 0.89 -14.14
CA LEU A 100 -26.44 0.65 -15.14
C LEU A 100 -26.37 1.78 -16.20
N ASP A 101 -27.50 2.44 -16.47
CA ASP A 101 -27.54 3.58 -17.39
C ASP A 101 -26.76 4.79 -16.83
N GLU A 102 -26.71 4.97 -15.51
CA GLU A 102 -25.95 6.05 -14.85
C GLU A 102 -24.44 5.80 -14.86
N GLN A 103 -23.99 4.53 -14.88
CA GLN A 103 -22.57 4.13 -14.91
C GLN A 103 -22.13 3.58 -16.29
N ARG A 104 -22.89 3.89 -17.33
CA ARG A 104 -22.73 3.27 -18.65
C ARG A 104 -21.35 3.51 -19.26
N GLU A 105 -20.80 4.70 -19.08
CA GLU A 105 -19.49 5.08 -19.63
C GLU A 105 -18.36 4.19 -19.09
N ASP A 106 -18.35 3.92 -17.78
CA ASP A 106 -17.35 3.06 -17.14
C ASP A 106 -17.47 1.60 -17.59
N ILE A 107 -18.70 1.12 -17.73
CA ILE A 107 -18.98 -0.24 -18.21
C ILE A 107 -18.54 -0.39 -19.67
N GLU A 108 -18.91 0.55 -20.54
CA GLU A 108 -18.55 0.49 -21.96
C GLU A 108 -17.04 0.64 -22.17
N ALA A 109 -16.36 1.49 -21.38
CA ALA A 109 -14.91 1.62 -21.42
C ALA A 109 -14.19 0.32 -21.06
N PHE A 110 -14.70 -0.41 -20.07
CA PHE A 110 -14.06 -1.65 -19.59
C PHE A 110 -14.34 -2.87 -20.48
N THR A 111 -15.50 -2.90 -21.14
CA THR A 111 -16.02 -4.11 -21.82
C THR A 111 -15.67 -4.25 -23.31
N GLN A 112 -14.88 -3.32 -23.87
CA GLN A 112 -14.57 -3.29 -25.30
C GLN A 112 -13.76 -4.52 -25.78
N GLY A 113 -14.37 -5.38 -26.60
CA GLY A 113 -13.67 -6.40 -27.38
C GLY A 113 -13.25 -7.67 -26.63
N PHE A 114 -13.53 -7.79 -25.33
CA PHE A 114 -13.15 -8.93 -24.50
C PHE A 114 -14.35 -9.64 -23.88
N LYS A 115 -14.11 -10.88 -23.41
CA LYS A 115 -15.07 -11.58 -22.56
C LYS A 115 -15.04 -10.97 -21.17
N TRP A 116 -16.19 -10.52 -20.71
CA TRP A 116 -16.36 -9.90 -19.41
C TRP A 116 -17.51 -10.57 -18.64
N SER A 117 -17.44 -10.42 -17.32
CA SER A 117 -18.46 -10.85 -16.37
C SER A 117 -18.63 -9.80 -15.28
N ILE A 118 -19.78 -9.82 -14.63
CA ILE A 118 -20.00 -9.12 -13.37
C ILE A 118 -19.76 -10.11 -12.24
N VAL A 119 -18.88 -9.77 -11.32
CA VAL A 119 -18.48 -10.61 -10.19
C VAL A 119 -19.17 -10.10 -8.92
N LEU A 120 -19.94 -10.96 -8.27
CA LEU A 120 -20.44 -10.74 -6.92
C LEU A 120 -19.31 -11.02 -5.93
N ARG A 121 -19.01 -10.06 -5.06
CA ARG A 121 -17.95 -10.22 -4.07
C ARG A 121 -18.24 -9.43 -2.80
N THR A 122 -17.40 -9.56 -1.79
CA THR A 122 -17.58 -8.84 -0.52
C THR A 122 -17.23 -7.36 -0.68
N GLN A 123 -18.04 -6.47 -0.10
CA GLN A 123 -17.79 -5.03 -0.07
C GLN A 123 -16.41 -4.69 0.51
N LEU A 124 -15.78 -3.64 -0.02
CA LEU A 124 -14.43 -3.21 0.39
C LEU A 124 -14.35 -2.93 1.90
N ASN A 125 -15.30 -2.16 2.43
CA ASN A 125 -15.37 -1.81 3.86
C ASN A 125 -15.49 -3.05 4.76
N VAL A 126 -16.31 -4.04 4.38
CA VAL A 126 -16.50 -5.29 5.13
C VAL A 126 -15.19 -6.10 5.13
N ARG A 127 -14.51 -6.20 3.99
CA ARG A 127 -13.20 -6.88 3.90
C ARG A 127 -12.13 -6.18 4.70
N VAL A 128 -12.07 -4.85 4.65
CA VAL A 128 -11.13 -4.05 5.45
C VAL A 128 -11.39 -4.24 6.94
N GLN A 129 -12.66 -4.23 7.36
CA GLN A 129 -12.98 -4.41 8.77
C GLN A 129 -12.64 -5.83 9.23
N ALA A 130 -12.90 -6.86 8.41
CA ALA A 130 -12.45 -8.23 8.67
C ALA A 130 -10.91 -8.32 8.76
N CYS A 131 -10.18 -7.59 7.91
CA CYS A 131 -8.72 -7.45 8.01
C CYS A 131 -8.30 -6.89 9.36
N ILE A 132 -8.83 -5.73 9.74
CA ILE A 132 -8.47 -5.03 10.98
C ILE A 132 -8.85 -5.86 12.20
N ASP A 133 -10.05 -6.43 12.23
CA ASP A 133 -10.54 -7.26 13.33
C ASP A 133 -9.68 -8.51 13.51
N LYS A 134 -9.28 -9.17 12.42
CA LYS A 134 -8.39 -10.33 12.50
C LYS A 134 -7.02 -9.93 13.04
N LEU A 135 -6.48 -8.78 12.63
CA LEU A 135 -5.19 -8.29 13.13
C LEU A 135 -5.22 -7.95 14.62
N LEU A 136 -6.31 -7.35 15.11
CA LEU A 136 -6.44 -6.96 16.52
C LEU A 136 -6.77 -8.13 17.45
N ASN A 137 -7.44 -9.17 16.95
CA ASN A 137 -7.92 -10.29 17.75
C ASN A 137 -7.11 -11.58 17.58
N SER A 138 -6.09 -11.60 16.72
CA SER A 138 -5.18 -12.74 16.56
C SER A 138 -3.91 -12.59 17.40
N ASP A 139 -3.30 -13.71 17.76
CA ASP A 139 -2.00 -13.76 18.40
C ASP A 139 -1.09 -14.86 17.80
N GLY A 140 0.17 -14.90 18.26
CA GLY A 140 1.12 -15.97 17.95
C GLY A 140 1.25 -16.32 16.46
N ARG A 141 0.97 -17.58 16.12
CA ARG A 141 1.13 -18.08 14.74
C ARG A 141 0.12 -17.47 13.78
N GLU A 142 -1.08 -17.17 14.25
CA GLU A 142 -2.16 -16.65 13.42
C GLU A 142 -1.87 -15.21 13.03
N LEU A 143 -1.57 -14.35 14.00
CA LEU A 143 -1.20 -12.96 13.74
C LEU A 143 0.00 -12.87 12.79
N ARG A 144 1.00 -13.74 12.98
CA ARG A 144 2.17 -13.82 12.09
C ARG A 144 1.77 -14.08 10.64
N ARG A 145 0.83 -15.00 10.40
CA ARG A 145 0.35 -15.33 9.05
C ARG A 145 -0.45 -14.18 8.46
N SER A 146 -1.33 -13.57 9.25
CA SER A 146 -2.13 -12.42 8.81
C SER A 146 -1.23 -11.27 8.39
N LEU A 147 -0.26 -10.86 9.23
CA LEU A 147 0.70 -9.81 8.90
C LEU A 147 1.54 -10.13 7.67
N PHE A 148 1.97 -11.40 7.51
CA PHE A 148 2.73 -11.83 6.34
C PHE A 148 1.93 -11.67 5.03
N SER A 149 0.63 -11.98 5.06
CA SER A 149 -0.24 -11.92 3.89
C SER A 149 -0.68 -10.51 3.51
N LEU A 150 -0.68 -9.54 4.44
CA LEU A 150 -1.16 -8.17 4.18
C LEU A 150 -0.54 -7.52 2.94
N LYS A 151 0.77 -7.71 2.72
CA LYS A 151 1.42 -7.20 1.51
C LYS A 151 0.72 -7.71 0.24
N GLN A 152 0.45 -9.01 0.17
CA GLN A 152 -0.16 -9.63 -1.01
C GLN A 152 -1.60 -9.14 -1.19
N ILE A 153 -2.36 -9.00 -0.10
CA ILE A 153 -3.74 -8.49 -0.11
C ILE A 153 -3.79 -7.09 -0.75
N PHE A 154 -2.95 -6.15 -0.30
CA PHE A 154 -2.89 -4.81 -0.89
C PHE A 154 -2.32 -4.78 -2.31
N GLN A 155 -1.49 -5.76 -2.67
CA GLN A 155 -0.93 -5.86 -4.01
C GLN A 155 -1.98 -6.37 -5.02
N ASP A 156 -2.83 -7.31 -4.60
CA ASP A 156 -3.83 -7.95 -5.46
C ASP A 156 -5.09 -7.09 -5.62
N ASP A 157 -5.43 -6.27 -4.61
CA ASP A 157 -6.60 -5.39 -4.63
C ASP A 157 -6.20 -4.00 -4.13
N LYS A 158 -5.94 -3.08 -5.08
CA LYS A 158 -5.51 -1.72 -4.80
C LYS A 158 -6.60 -0.89 -4.10
N ASP A 159 -7.87 -1.22 -4.33
CA ASP A 159 -8.99 -0.42 -3.81
C ASP A 159 -9.17 -0.65 -2.31
N LEU A 160 -8.66 -1.79 -1.79
CA LEU A 160 -8.51 -2.00 -0.34
C LEU A 160 -7.56 -1.01 0.31
N VAL A 161 -6.60 -0.41 -0.41
CA VAL A 161 -5.63 0.53 0.19
C VAL A 161 -6.33 1.79 0.66
N HIS A 162 -7.17 2.38 -0.20
CA HIS A 162 -7.96 3.56 0.13
C HIS A 162 -8.88 3.27 1.32
N GLU A 163 -9.62 2.16 1.26
CA GLU A 163 -10.57 1.79 2.29
C GLU A 163 -9.87 1.45 3.63
N PHE A 164 -8.71 0.78 3.59
CA PHE A 164 -7.93 0.43 4.78
C PHE A 164 -7.44 1.67 5.53
N VAL A 165 -7.00 2.68 4.80
CA VAL A 165 -6.59 3.97 5.37
C VAL A 165 -7.75 4.66 6.07
N ASN A 166 -8.91 4.75 5.41
CA ASN A 166 -10.09 5.45 5.94
C ASN A 166 -10.63 4.82 7.22
N ASN A 167 -10.46 3.50 7.38
CA ASN A 167 -10.91 2.75 8.56
C ASN A 167 -9.81 2.58 9.62
N GLN A 168 -8.89 3.54 9.76
CA GLN A 168 -7.84 3.54 10.80
C GLN A 168 -6.87 2.34 10.72
N GLY A 169 -6.72 1.72 9.56
CA GLY A 169 -5.87 0.55 9.36
C GLY A 169 -4.39 0.83 9.66
N LEU A 170 -3.88 2.02 9.32
CA LEU A 170 -2.52 2.43 9.65
C LEU A 170 -2.28 2.49 11.17
N GLN A 171 -3.24 3.03 11.93
CA GLN A 171 -3.16 3.10 13.39
C GLN A 171 -3.14 1.71 14.02
N CYS A 172 -3.92 0.77 13.45
CA CYS A 172 -3.86 -0.64 13.80
C CYS A 172 -2.45 -1.22 13.59
N LEU A 173 -1.82 -0.96 12.44
CA LEU A 173 -0.45 -1.42 12.15
C LEU A 173 0.58 -0.86 13.14
N ILE A 174 0.52 0.44 13.45
CA ILE A 174 1.44 1.06 14.42
C ILE A 174 1.24 0.48 15.82
N LYS A 175 -0.02 0.31 16.24
CA LYS A 175 -0.35 -0.28 17.55
C LYS A 175 0.22 -1.68 17.71
N ILE A 176 0.08 -2.54 16.69
CA ILE A 176 0.65 -3.89 16.71
C ILE A 176 2.18 -3.81 16.66
N GLY A 177 2.73 -2.95 15.80
CA GLY A 177 4.16 -2.79 15.57
C GLY A 177 4.96 -2.30 16.78
N GLY A 178 4.36 -1.46 17.62
CA GLY A 178 5.02 -0.86 18.79
C GLY A 178 5.39 -1.88 19.89
N ALA A 179 4.65 -2.97 20.04
CA ALA A 179 4.89 -4.02 21.03
C ALA A 179 5.34 -5.36 20.42
N ALA A 180 5.58 -5.38 19.11
CA ALA A 180 5.83 -6.58 18.33
C ALA A 180 7.32 -7.00 18.31
N ASP A 181 7.55 -8.30 18.05
CA ASP A 181 8.89 -8.80 17.72
C ASP A 181 9.36 -8.36 16.32
N GLN A 182 10.64 -8.53 16.03
CA GLN A 182 11.23 -8.07 14.77
C GLN A 182 10.63 -8.66 13.50
N ASN A 183 10.06 -9.87 13.56
CA ASN A 183 9.42 -10.49 12.41
C ASN A 183 8.10 -9.80 12.11
N TYR A 184 7.31 -9.53 13.14
CA TYR A 184 6.03 -8.84 13.02
C TYR A 184 6.26 -7.41 12.51
N GLN A 185 7.22 -6.69 13.10
CA GLN A 185 7.65 -5.37 12.63
C GLN A 185 8.04 -5.41 11.15
N ASN A 186 8.85 -6.39 10.74
CA ASN A 186 9.25 -6.53 9.33
C ASN A 186 8.06 -6.82 8.39
N TYR A 187 7.10 -7.65 8.79
CA TYR A 187 5.90 -7.87 7.97
C TYR A 187 5.03 -6.62 7.87
N ILE A 188 4.88 -5.85 8.96
CA ILE A 188 4.18 -4.56 8.94
C ILE A 188 4.90 -3.58 8.02
N LEU A 189 6.23 -3.46 8.10
CA LEU A 189 7.01 -2.59 7.22
C LEU A 189 6.85 -2.98 5.74
N ARG A 190 6.78 -4.28 5.43
CA ARG A 190 6.52 -4.76 4.06
C ARG A 190 5.12 -4.39 3.57
N ALA A 191 4.11 -4.43 4.45
CA ALA A 191 2.75 -4.00 4.13
C ALA A 191 2.68 -2.47 3.95
N LEU A 192 3.31 -1.69 4.84
CA LEU A 192 3.42 -0.23 4.69
C LEU A 192 4.13 0.17 3.40
N GLY A 193 5.23 -0.52 3.06
CA GLY A 193 5.91 -0.30 1.79
C GLY A 193 5.01 -0.57 0.58
N GLN A 194 4.10 -1.53 0.67
CA GLN A 194 3.10 -1.76 -0.39
C GLN A 194 2.05 -0.64 -0.42
N LEU A 195 1.56 -0.19 0.74
CA LEU A 195 0.60 0.90 0.84
C LEU A 195 1.16 2.21 0.24
N MET A 196 2.43 2.52 0.53
CA MET A 196 3.11 3.73 0.03
C MET A 196 3.34 3.76 -1.49
N LEU A 197 3.17 2.64 -2.20
CA LEU A 197 3.22 2.64 -3.68
C LEU A 197 1.96 3.25 -4.31
N TYR A 198 0.87 3.36 -3.55
CA TYR A 198 -0.38 3.94 -4.01
C TYR A 198 -0.53 5.37 -3.48
N VAL A 199 -1.11 6.25 -4.30
CA VAL A 199 -1.31 7.68 -3.96
C VAL A 199 -2.11 7.83 -2.67
N ASP A 200 -3.21 7.09 -2.51
CA ASP A 200 -4.03 7.10 -1.29
C ASP A 200 -3.22 6.66 -0.06
N GLY A 201 -2.44 5.58 -0.19
CA GLY A 201 -1.62 5.07 0.91
C GLY A 201 -0.48 6.01 1.29
N MET A 202 0.16 6.67 0.33
CA MET A 202 1.17 7.69 0.61
C MET A 202 0.55 8.94 1.28
N ASN A 203 -0.56 9.45 0.75
CA ASN A 203 -1.28 10.59 1.33
C ASN A 203 -1.74 10.29 2.76
N ALA A 204 -2.12 9.05 3.05
CA ALA A 204 -2.44 8.61 4.40
C ALA A 204 -1.26 8.75 5.36
N VAL A 205 -0.06 8.31 4.95
CA VAL A 205 1.16 8.43 5.75
C VAL A 205 1.56 9.89 5.95
N ILE A 206 1.37 10.73 4.92
CA ILE A 206 1.57 12.19 5.01
C ILE A 206 0.66 12.79 6.09
N ASN A 207 -0.61 12.38 6.12
CA ASN A 207 -1.61 12.88 7.06
C ASN A 207 -1.51 12.27 8.48
N GLN A 208 -0.76 11.17 8.66
CA GLN A 208 -0.58 10.47 9.93
C GLN A 208 0.90 10.41 10.31
N ASN A 209 1.42 11.50 10.88
CA ASN A 209 2.84 11.63 11.20
C ASN A 209 3.32 10.57 12.22
N GLU A 210 2.41 9.94 12.97
CA GLU A 210 2.71 8.82 13.87
C GLU A 210 3.36 7.63 13.14
N VAL A 211 3.02 7.42 11.86
CA VAL A 211 3.66 6.38 11.04
C VAL A 211 5.13 6.73 10.81
N VAL A 212 5.43 7.99 10.48
CA VAL A 212 6.80 8.47 10.24
C VAL A 212 7.61 8.44 11.54
N GLN A 213 7.00 8.81 12.67
CA GLN A 213 7.61 8.69 14.01
C GLN A 213 7.95 7.25 14.34
N TRP A 214 7.02 6.32 14.06
CA TRP A 214 7.28 4.90 14.28
C TRP A 214 8.42 4.40 13.38
N LEU A 215 8.43 4.74 12.09
CA LEU A 215 9.55 4.42 11.19
C LEU A 215 10.89 4.94 11.74
N TYR A 216 10.96 6.21 12.15
CA TYR A 216 12.19 6.76 12.73
C TYR A 216 12.61 6.08 14.04
N SER A 217 11.66 5.70 14.90
CA SER A 217 11.95 4.94 16.12
C SER A 217 12.58 3.57 15.84
N LEU A 218 12.17 2.92 14.74
CA LEU A 218 12.71 1.61 14.33
C LEU A 218 14.14 1.68 13.81
N VAL A 219 14.68 2.87 13.54
CA VAL A 219 16.10 3.06 13.19
C VAL A 219 17.00 2.66 14.36
N GLU A 220 16.54 2.75 15.62
CA GLU A 220 17.29 2.28 16.80
C GLU A 220 17.18 0.75 17.05
N SER A 221 16.45 0.02 16.21
CA SER A 221 16.25 -1.43 16.41
C SER A 221 17.56 -2.22 16.38
N ASN A 222 17.70 -3.20 17.30
CA ASN A 222 18.81 -4.16 17.28
C ASN A 222 18.78 -5.10 16.06
N PHE A 223 17.70 -5.09 15.27
CA PHE A 223 17.52 -5.98 14.13
C PHE A 223 17.78 -5.25 12.83
N ARG A 224 18.95 -5.52 12.23
CA ARG A 224 19.43 -4.85 11.02
C ARG A 224 18.44 -4.85 9.85
N LEU A 225 17.62 -5.90 9.70
CA LEU A 225 16.59 -5.95 8.64
C LEU A 225 15.45 -4.96 8.88
N VAL A 226 15.07 -4.73 10.14
CA VAL A 226 14.05 -3.75 10.54
C VAL A 226 14.59 -2.34 10.28
N VAL A 227 15.80 -2.05 10.77
CA VAL A 227 16.49 -0.76 10.53
C VAL A 227 16.56 -0.45 9.04
N LYS A 228 17.07 -1.41 8.24
CA LYS A 228 17.20 -1.24 6.80
C LYS A 228 15.87 -0.96 6.11
N THR A 229 14.83 -1.75 6.42
CA THR A 229 13.54 -1.58 5.77
C THR A 229 12.92 -0.23 6.17
N SER A 230 13.05 0.16 7.44
CA SER A 230 12.57 1.46 7.90
C SER A 230 13.24 2.64 7.20
N LEU A 231 14.58 2.63 7.09
CA LEU A 231 15.32 3.66 6.37
C LEU A 231 14.90 3.75 4.90
N LYS A 232 14.68 2.62 4.22
CA LYS A 232 14.18 2.61 2.84
C LYS A 232 12.80 3.26 2.73
N LEU A 233 11.89 3.00 3.68
CA LEU A 233 10.58 3.63 3.67
C LEU A 233 10.67 5.13 3.95
N LEU A 234 11.52 5.58 4.88
CA LEU A 234 11.75 7.00 5.13
C LEU A 234 12.29 7.72 3.90
N ILE A 235 13.20 7.09 3.14
CA ILE A 235 13.71 7.64 1.88
C ILE A 235 12.59 7.73 0.84
N VAL A 236 11.83 6.65 0.61
CA VAL A 236 10.70 6.64 -0.33
C VAL A 236 9.66 7.72 0.04
N PHE A 237 9.41 7.91 1.34
CA PHE A 237 8.55 8.99 1.84
C PHE A 237 9.12 10.37 1.52
N ALA A 238 10.42 10.60 1.77
CA ALA A 238 11.07 11.88 1.49
C ALA A 238 11.12 12.21 -0.01
N GLU A 239 11.35 11.21 -0.86
CA GLU A 239 11.45 11.36 -2.31
C GLU A 239 10.10 11.61 -2.99
N TYR A 240 8.98 11.27 -2.33
CA TYR A 240 7.64 11.44 -2.90
C TYR A 240 7.25 12.92 -3.09
N ALA A 241 7.58 13.79 -2.13
CA ALA A 241 7.30 15.22 -2.19
C ALA A 241 8.27 16.00 -1.30
N GLU A 242 8.76 17.16 -1.77
CA GLU A 242 9.70 18.01 -1.01
C GLU A 242 9.14 18.40 0.38
N SER A 243 7.83 18.62 0.49
CA SER A 243 7.16 18.93 1.77
C SER A 243 7.34 17.83 2.82
N ASN A 244 7.57 16.57 2.41
CA ASN A 244 7.69 15.45 3.33
C ASN A 244 8.96 15.51 4.18
N ALA A 245 9.99 16.25 3.75
CA ALA A 245 11.19 16.48 4.57
C ALA A 245 10.85 17.17 5.90
N SER A 246 9.92 18.13 5.88
CA SER A 246 9.44 18.81 7.10
C SER A 246 8.69 17.85 8.04
N LEU A 247 7.95 16.89 7.48
CA LEU A 247 7.23 15.87 8.24
C LEU A 247 8.18 14.84 8.88
N ILE A 248 9.27 14.48 8.19
CA ILE A 248 10.34 13.68 8.78
C ILE A 248 11.00 14.44 9.92
N LEU A 249 11.32 15.73 9.73
CA LEU A 249 11.93 16.53 10.79
C LEU A 249 11.03 16.66 12.01
N SER A 250 9.72 16.88 11.81
CA SER A 250 8.72 16.87 12.88
C SER A 250 8.73 15.53 13.63
N ALA A 251 8.77 14.41 12.90
CA ALA A 251 8.81 13.08 13.49
C ALA A 251 10.10 12.82 14.29
N VAL A 252 11.26 13.19 13.74
CA VAL A 252 12.57 13.10 14.41
C VAL A 252 12.58 13.93 15.69
N THR A 253 12.08 15.17 15.60
CA THR A 253 11.98 16.10 16.73
C THR A 253 11.12 15.49 17.84
N GLN A 254 9.94 14.98 17.51
CA GLN A 254 9.02 14.40 18.49
C GLN A 254 9.62 13.17 19.18
N VAL A 255 10.26 12.28 18.42
CA VAL A 255 10.88 11.06 18.97
C VAL A 255 12.10 11.40 19.82
N ASP A 256 13.06 12.17 19.32
CA ASP A 256 14.31 12.43 20.05
C ASP A 256 14.09 13.36 21.25
N GLN A 257 13.26 14.41 21.13
CA GLN A 257 12.99 15.31 22.25
C GLN A 257 12.18 14.64 23.36
N SER A 258 11.37 13.63 23.06
CA SER A 258 10.68 12.85 24.10
C SER A 258 11.66 12.18 25.08
N ASP A 259 12.86 11.84 24.59
CA ASP A 259 13.96 11.26 25.37
C ASP A 259 15.07 12.28 25.70
N LYS A 260 14.85 13.57 25.45
CA LYS A 260 15.84 14.66 25.61
C LYS A 260 17.16 14.40 24.86
N ARG A 261 17.06 13.75 23.70
CA ARG A 261 18.17 13.45 22.81
C ARG A 261 18.30 14.53 21.72
N PRO A 262 19.52 14.76 21.19
CA PRO A 262 19.69 15.64 20.02
C PRO A 262 19.01 15.04 18.78
N LEU A 263 18.65 15.89 17.81
CA LEU A 263 17.99 15.46 16.57
C LEU A 263 18.86 14.45 15.81
N TRP A 264 18.24 13.42 15.25
CA TRP A 264 18.91 12.34 14.50
C TRP A 264 19.73 11.35 15.34
N SER A 265 19.47 11.28 16.65
CA SER A 265 20.21 10.39 17.56
C SER A 265 20.19 8.93 17.14
N ASN A 266 19.06 8.42 16.65
CA ASN A 266 18.94 7.01 16.24
C ASN A 266 19.88 6.68 15.07
N ALA A 267 19.94 7.57 14.08
CA ALA A 267 20.81 7.42 12.92
C ALA A 267 22.29 7.63 13.28
N MET A 268 22.58 8.67 14.09
CA MET A 268 23.95 8.98 14.53
C MET A 268 24.54 7.89 15.42
N LYS A 269 23.73 7.22 16.24
CA LYS A 269 24.16 6.05 17.02
C LYS A 269 24.71 4.96 16.11
N ILE A 270 23.98 4.61 15.04
CA ILE A 270 24.44 3.62 14.06
C ILE A 270 25.71 4.09 13.36
N LEU A 271 25.78 5.34 12.90
CA LEU A 271 26.99 5.83 12.22
C LEU A 271 28.23 5.75 13.13
N ASN A 272 28.06 6.03 14.42
CA ASN A 272 29.13 5.97 15.42
C ASN A 272 29.57 4.55 15.81
N GLU A 273 28.83 3.51 15.43
CA GLU A 273 29.26 2.11 15.61
C GLU A 273 30.35 1.66 14.61
N MET A 274 30.65 2.51 13.61
CA MET A 274 31.78 2.39 12.69
C MET A 274 31.86 1.03 11.96
N ASP A 275 32.69 0.12 12.44
CA ASP A 275 32.90 -1.18 11.80
C ASP A 275 31.67 -2.11 11.89
N ASN A 276 30.78 -1.89 12.85
CA ASN A 276 29.62 -2.77 13.10
C ASN A 276 28.35 -2.37 12.33
N SER A 277 28.28 -1.13 11.82
CA SER A 277 27.06 -0.54 11.23
C SER A 277 26.65 -1.19 9.90
N GLY A 278 27.65 -1.70 9.17
CA GLY A 278 27.47 -2.35 7.87
C GLY A 278 27.14 -1.37 6.74
N THR A 279 27.87 -1.48 5.63
CA THR A 279 27.92 -0.48 4.55
C THR A 279 26.55 -0.06 3.99
N GLU A 280 25.65 -1.02 3.71
CA GLU A 280 24.31 -0.72 3.18
C GLU A 280 23.48 0.19 4.11
N VAL A 281 23.59 0.02 5.44
CA VAL A 281 22.83 0.84 6.40
C VAL A 281 23.40 2.24 6.48
N VAL A 282 24.73 2.37 6.49
CA VAL A 282 25.42 3.66 6.45
C VAL A 282 25.03 4.42 5.18
N LEU A 283 25.04 3.76 4.02
CA LEU A 283 24.61 4.35 2.75
C LEU A 283 23.19 4.92 2.86
N LEU A 284 22.24 4.12 3.36
CA LEU A 284 20.85 4.56 3.52
C LEU A 284 20.70 5.75 4.47
N ILE A 285 21.47 5.80 5.57
CA ILE A 285 21.43 6.94 6.50
C ILE A 285 21.92 8.22 5.81
N ILE A 286 23.05 8.16 5.10
CA ILE A 286 23.59 9.34 4.41
C ILE A 286 22.67 9.78 3.27
N THR A 287 22.09 8.83 2.52
CA THR A 287 21.07 9.13 1.51
C THR A 287 19.87 9.83 2.15
N LEU A 288 19.36 9.35 3.27
CA LEU A 288 18.24 10.01 3.96
C LEU A 288 18.60 11.44 4.39
N PHE A 289 19.77 11.64 5.00
CA PHE A 289 20.23 12.99 5.36
C PHE A 289 20.33 13.89 4.15
N ASN A 290 20.94 13.41 3.06
CA ASN A 290 21.04 14.16 1.82
C ASN A 290 19.67 14.54 1.28
N THR A 291 18.74 13.58 1.18
CA THR A 291 17.39 13.82 0.66
C THR A 291 16.65 14.85 1.49
N VAL A 292 16.69 14.75 2.83
CA VAL A 292 16.04 15.72 3.73
C VAL A 292 16.69 17.10 3.60
N LEU A 293 18.02 17.19 3.67
CA LEU A 293 18.73 18.47 3.58
C LEU A 293 18.53 19.16 2.23
N SER A 294 18.39 18.42 1.12
CA SER A 294 18.10 19.04 -0.18
C SER A 294 16.71 19.65 -0.31
N ALA A 295 15.76 19.20 0.49
CA ALA A 295 14.37 19.67 0.44
C ALA A 295 14.10 20.83 1.42
N ILE A 296 15.04 21.15 2.31
CA ILE A 296 14.91 22.25 3.27
C ILE A 296 15.44 23.54 2.63
N SER A 297 14.53 24.50 2.45
CA SER A 297 14.85 25.83 1.91
C SER A 297 15.09 26.88 3.00
N ASP A 298 14.64 26.62 4.22
CA ASP A 298 14.81 27.51 5.37
C ASP A 298 16.21 27.37 5.99
N GLN A 299 16.93 28.49 6.11
CA GLN A 299 18.32 28.48 6.59
C GLN A 299 18.42 28.12 8.07
N ASP A 300 17.50 28.60 8.92
CA ASP A 300 17.54 28.34 10.36
C ASP A 300 17.36 26.84 10.63
N THR A 301 16.33 26.24 10.01
CA THR A 301 16.07 24.80 10.08
C THR A 301 17.24 23.97 9.53
N PHE A 302 17.86 24.43 8.45
CA PHE A 302 19.03 23.77 7.88
C PHE A 302 20.19 23.71 8.89
N TYR A 303 20.52 24.86 9.51
CA TYR A 303 21.59 24.94 10.49
C TYR A 303 21.29 24.17 11.77
N ASP A 304 20.03 24.16 12.24
CA ASP A 304 19.61 23.35 13.39
C ASP A 304 19.92 21.86 13.19
N ILE A 305 19.71 21.35 11.97
CA ILE A 305 20.00 19.96 11.63
C ILE A 305 21.51 19.73 11.53
N THR A 306 22.23 20.53 10.75
CA THR A 306 23.68 20.32 10.53
C THR A 306 24.45 20.46 11.83
N ASP A 307 24.13 21.44 12.67
CA ASP A 307 24.78 21.65 13.97
C ASP A 307 24.50 20.47 14.91
N SER A 308 23.26 19.96 14.92
CA SER A 308 22.92 18.76 15.72
C SER A 308 23.71 17.53 15.27
N LEU A 309 23.89 17.33 13.96
CA LEU A 309 24.71 16.23 13.42
C LEU A 309 26.19 16.40 13.77
N GLU A 310 26.73 17.62 13.65
CA GLU A 310 28.12 17.94 14.01
C GLU A 310 28.40 17.69 15.49
N GLN A 311 27.51 18.14 16.38
CA GLN A 311 27.63 17.91 17.83
C GLN A 311 27.65 16.42 18.19
N GLN A 312 27.03 15.57 17.38
CA GLN A 312 27.01 14.11 17.53
C GLN A 312 28.19 13.38 16.85
N GLY A 313 29.15 14.13 16.30
CA GLY A 313 30.39 13.58 15.73
C GLY A 313 30.32 13.23 14.25
N MET A 314 29.39 13.82 13.48
CA MET A 314 29.23 13.53 12.06
C MET A 314 30.53 13.69 11.24
N GLN A 315 31.31 14.75 11.51
CA GLN A 315 32.59 14.96 10.82
C GLN A 315 33.58 13.79 11.01
N ARG A 316 33.62 13.22 12.23
CA ARG A 316 34.46 12.06 12.54
C ARG A 316 33.95 10.82 11.80
N CYS A 317 32.64 10.61 11.74
CA CYS A 317 32.02 9.53 10.98
C CYS A 317 32.38 9.62 9.49
N THR A 318 32.19 10.79 8.86
CA THR A 318 32.53 11.00 7.45
C THR A 318 34.00 10.68 7.17
N GLN A 319 34.92 11.19 7.99
CA GLN A 319 36.36 10.91 7.84
C GLN A 319 36.67 9.41 8.00
N PHE A 320 36.04 8.73 8.95
CA PHE A 320 36.25 7.29 9.15
C PHE A 320 35.81 6.50 7.93
N TYR A 321 34.58 6.72 7.46
CA TYR A 321 34.02 5.95 6.35
C TYR A 321 34.75 6.22 5.03
N LEU A 322 35.10 7.48 4.72
CA LEU A 322 35.85 7.83 3.50
C LEU A 322 37.28 7.25 3.46
N ASN A 323 37.90 7.02 4.62
CA ASN A 323 39.25 6.45 4.70
C ASN A 323 39.27 4.92 4.76
N ARG A 324 38.11 4.26 4.90
CA ARG A 324 38.01 2.81 4.97
C ARG A 324 38.37 2.18 3.62
N LYS A 325 39.04 1.03 3.63
CA LYS A 325 39.32 0.23 2.42
C LYS A 325 38.88 -1.22 2.61
N PRO A 326 38.23 -1.86 1.63
CA PRO A 326 37.68 -1.27 0.40
C PRO A 326 36.45 -0.40 0.69
N ILE A 327 36.22 0.63 -0.12
CA ILE A 327 35.04 1.51 -0.04
C ILE A 327 34.22 1.39 -1.32
N GLU A 328 32.90 1.36 -1.17
CA GLU A 328 31.95 1.35 -2.29
C GLU A 328 31.82 2.76 -2.88
N ALA A 329 31.77 2.87 -4.21
CA ALA A 329 31.74 4.15 -4.92
C ALA A 329 30.53 5.00 -4.53
N ASP A 330 29.36 4.37 -4.43
CA ASP A 330 28.10 5.03 -4.04
C ASP A 330 28.19 5.65 -2.65
N LEU A 331 28.90 5.00 -1.72
CA LEU A 331 29.10 5.54 -0.38
C LEU A 331 30.00 6.79 -0.39
N VAL A 332 31.06 6.77 -1.20
CA VAL A 332 31.92 7.95 -1.40
C VAL A 332 31.11 9.11 -1.94
N GLU A 333 30.31 8.87 -2.99
CA GLU A 333 29.48 9.89 -3.62
C GLU A 333 28.50 10.51 -2.61
N GLN A 334 27.80 9.69 -1.83
CA GLN A 334 26.84 10.19 -0.85
C GLN A 334 27.49 11.03 0.26
N PHE A 335 28.67 10.64 0.76
CA PHE A 335 29.41 11.46 1.72
C PHE A 335 29.93 12.77 1.10
N GLN A 336 30.35 12.75 -0.16
CA GLN A 336 30.77 13.97 -0.86
C GLN A 336 29.60 14.94 -1.06
N ILE A 337 28.43 14.43 -1.42
CA ILE A 337 27.20 15.25 -1.51
C ILE A 337 26.89 15.88 -0.15
N PHE A 338 26.98 15.09 0.93
CA PHE A 338 26.75 15.58 2.29
C PHE A 338 27.74 16.70 2.66
N ASP A 339 29.04 16.47 2.47
CA ASP A 339 30.10 17.43 2.80
C ASP A 339 30.03 18.75 2.01
N VAL A 340 29.50 18.72 0.79
CA VAL A 340 29.28 19.92 -0.03
C VAL A 340 28.05 20.69 0.43
N ARG A 341 27.01 19.99 0.91
CA ARG A 341 25.78 20.62 1.40
C ARG A 341 25.94 21.20 2.80
N SER A 342 26.64 20.50 3.69
CA SER A 342 26.78 20.89 5.09
C SER A 342 27.79 22.02 5.35
N LYS A 343 28.30 22.66 4.30
CA LYS A 343 29.23 23.80 4.36
C LYS A 343 28.61 25.00 3.67
#